data_AF-A0A5C3MPI6-F1
#
_entry.id   AF-A0A5C3MPI6-F1
#
_cell.length_a   1.000
_cell.length_b   1.000
_cell.length_c   1.000
_cell.angle_alpha   90.00
_cell.angle_beta   90.00
_cell.angle_gamma   90.00
#
_symmetry.space_group_name_H-M   'P 1'
#
loop_
_entity.id
_entity.type
_entity.pdbx_description
1 polymer ?
#
loop_
_entity_poly.entity_id
_entity_poly.type
_entity_poly.pdbx_seq_one_letter_code
_entity_poly.pdbx_strand_id
1 'polypeptide(L)' 'MAFLGMRKWPTPILKPMWPFIAASGVTFYLVSKMQAMGIRSPEYANSPKNPYANEIARENAHH' A
#
# COMPACT_ATOMS: atom_id res chain seq x y z
N MET A 1 16.71 -26.42 7.22
CA MET A 1 17.92 -25.74 6.70
C MET A 1 17.77 -24.24 6.93
N ALA A 2 18.69 -23.60 7.64
CA ALA A 2 18.68 -22.15 7.79
C ALA A 2 19.07 -21.48 6.46
N PHE A 3 18.44 -20.34 6.14
CA PHE A 3 18.83 -19.50 5.00
C PHE A 3 20.33 -19.18 5.11
N LEU A 4 21.10 -19.50 4.07
CA LEU A 4 22.57 -19.35 3.98
C LEU A 4 23.44 -20.27 4.87
N GLY A 5 22.90 -21.34 5.46
CA GLY A 5 23.70 -22.28 6.26
C GLY A 5 24.25 -21.74 7.59
N MET A 6 23.91 -20.51 7.94
CA MET A 6 24.26 -19.90 9.22
C MET A 6 23.39 -20.46 10.35
N ARG A 7 23.94 -20.57 11.56
CA ARG A 7 23.17 -20.98 12.75
C ARG A 7 22.06 -19.95 13.03
N LYS A 8 20.81 -20.41 13.04
CA LYS A 8 19.64 -19.59 13.42
C LYS A 8 19.55 -19.46 14.94
N TRP A 9 19.58 -18.24 15.44
CA TRP A 9 19.37 -17.93 16.86
C TRP A 9 17.94 -17.45 17.11
N PRO A 10 17.28 -17.85 18.20
CA PRO A 10 15.90 -17.45 18.50
C PRO A 10 15.86 -16.04 19.13
N THR A 11 16.21 -15.02 18.34
CA THR A 11 16.12 -13.62 18.80
C THR A 11 14.65 -13.16 18.85
N PRO A 12 14.22 -12.50 19.93
CA PRO A 12 12.84 -12.02 20.05
C PRO A 12 12.64 -10.77 19.18
N ILE A 13 12.21 -10.97 17.93
CA ILE A 13 12.00 -9.89 16.96
C ILE A 13 10.58 -9.31 17.06
N LEU A 14 9.55 -10.16 17.16
CA LEU A 14 8.15 -9.70 17.13
C LEU A 14 7.77 -8.82 18.33
N LYS A 15 8.23 -9.15 19.54
CA LYS A 15 7.92 -8.42 20.76
C LYS A 15 8.39 -6.96 20.77
N PRO A 16 9.61 -6.61 20.35
CA PRO A 16 9.99 -5.20 20.24
C PRO A 16 9.49 -4.55 18.95
N MET A 17 9.23 -5.32 17.88
CA MET A 17 8.87 -4.74 16.57
C MET A 17 7.37 -4.47 16.38
N TRP A 18 6.47 -5.02 17.20
CA TRP A 18 5.03 -4.85 16.99
C TRP A 18 4.54 -3.40 16.86
N PRO A 19 5.03 -2.38 17.61
CA PRO A 19 4.53 -1.01 17.44
C PRO A 19 4.93 -0.44 16.08
N PHE A 20 6.09 -0.81 15.54
CA PHE A 20 6.53 -0.38 14.21
C PHE A 20 5.70 -1.04 13.12
N ILE A 21 5.44 -2.35 13.23
CA ILE A 21 4.58 -3.07 12.28
C ILE A 21 3.16 -2.47 12.28
N ALA A 22 2.61 -2.19 13.47
CA ALA A 22 1.31 -1.56 13.61
C ALA A 22 1.29 -0.17 12.97
N ALA A 23 2.28 0.68 13.27
CA ALA A 23 2.40 2.00 12.68
C ALA A 23 2.51 1.93 11.15
N SER A 24 3.34 1.03 10.61
CA SER A 24 3.45 0.83 9.16
C SER A 24 2.13 0.39 8.54
N GLY A 25 1.38 -0.51 9.19
CA GLY A 25 0.05 -0.92 8.72
C GLY A 25 -0.94 0.25 8.67
N VAL A 26 -0.95 1.09 9.71
CA VAL A 26 -1.80 2.29 9.76
C VAL A 26 -1.41 3.29 8.68
N THR A 27 -0.12 3.62 8.56
CA THR A 27 0.37 4.55 7.53
C THR A 27 0.07 4.04 6.13
N PHE A 28 0.30 2.75 5.86
CA PHE A 28 0.00 2.16 4.57
C PHE A 28 -1.48 2.29 4.21
N TYR A 29 -2.38 1.99 5.15
CA TYR A 29 -3.81 2.13 4.94
C TYR A 29 -4.21 3.58 4.61
N LEU A 30 -3.73 4.54 5.38
CA LEU A 30 -4.06 5.95 5.17
C LEU A 30 -3.52 6.47 3.83
N VAL A 31 -2.26 6.19 3.53
CA VAL A 31 -1.63 6.61 2.27
C VAL A 31 -2.33 5.95 1.09
N SER A 32 -2.69 4.67 1.17
CA SER A 32 -3.42 3.98 0.11
C SER A 32 -4.78 4.65 -0.18
N LYS A 33 -5.52 5.04 0.86
CA LYS A 33 -6.79 5.78 0.70
C LYS A 33 -6.57 7.17 0.10
N MET A 34 -5.55 7.90 0.56
CA MET A 34 -5.22 9.21 0.01
C MET A 34 -4.83 9.13 -1.47
N GLN A 35 -4.03 8.12 -1.84
CA GLN A 35 -3.67 7.86 -3.23
C GLN A 35 -4.90 7.55 -4.09
N ALA A 36 -5.80 6.69 -3.60
CA ALA A 36 -7.03 6.32 -4.32
C ALA A 36 -7.96 7.52 -4.57
N MET A 37 -7.94 8.53 -3.70
CA MET A 37 -8.64 9.80 -3.92
C MET A 37 -7.87 10.71 -4.90
N GLY A 38 -6.55 10.82 -4.75
CA GLY A 38 -5.72 11.65 -5.60
C GLY A 38 -5.73 11.25 -7.08
N ILE A 39 -5.72 9.94 -7.37
CA ILE A 39 -5.81 9.46 -8.77
C ILE A 39 -7.16 9.74 -9.42
N ARG A 40 -8.21 9.98 -8.63
CA ARG A 40 -9.56 10.33 -9.08
C ARG A 40 -9.78 11.84 -9.19
N SER A 41 -8.81 12.66 -8.77
CA SER A 41 -8.92 14.11 -8.88
C SER A 41 -8.96 14.52 -10.36
N PRO A 42 -9.61 15.65 -10.71
CA PRO A 42 -9.79 16.05 -12.11
C PRO A 42 -8.47 16.26 -12.86
N GLU A 43 -7.39 16.60 -12.15
CA GLU A 43 -6.05 16.76 -12.71
C GLU A 43 -5.40 15.43 -13.14
N TYR A 44 -5.70 14.34 -12.44
CA TYR A 44 -5.03 13.04 -12.62
C TYR A 44 -5.92 11.93 -13.17
N ALA A 45 -7.25 12.11 -13.13
CA ALA A 45 -8.22 11.12 -13.60
C ALA A 45 -8.05 10.78 -15.08
N ASN A 46 -7.75 11.77 -15.91
CA ASN A 46 -7.57 11.61 -17.36
C ASN A 46 -6.10 11.46 -17.79
N SER A 47 -5.18 11.30 -16.83
CA SER A 47 -3.77 11.16 -17.15
C SER A 47 -3.50 9.80 -17.82
N PRO A 48 -2.77 9.75 -18.95
CA PRO A 48 -2.43 8.50 -19.63
C PRO A 48 -1.52 7.58 -18.80
N LYS A 49 -0.94 8.10 -17.71
CA LYS A 49 -0.11 7.36 -16.76
C LYS A 49 -0.93 6.71 -15.64
N ASN A 50 -2.21 7.04 -15.51
CA ASN A 50 -3.07 6.49 -14.47
C ASN A 50 -3.59 5.11 -14.92
N PRO A 51 -3.15 4.00 -14.29
CA PRO A 51 -3.59 2.66 -14.69
C PRO A 51 -5.09 2.44 -14.42
N TYR A 52 -5.70 3.27 -13.56
CA TYR A 52 -7.11 3.18 -13.20
C TYR A 52 -8.00 4.09 -14.05
N ALA A 53 -7.46 4.82 -15.05
CA ALA A 53 -8.24 5.76 -15.86
C ALA A 53 -9.47 5.10 -16.52
N ASN A 54 -9.32 3.88 -17.03
CA ASN A 54 -10.43 3.14 -17.64
C ASN A 54 -11.49 2.72 -16.62
N GLU A 55 -11.08 2.36 -15.41
CA GLU A 55 -11.99 1.96 -14.34
C GLU A 55 -12.74 3.16 -13.77
N ILE A 56 -12.04 4.28 -13.56
CA ILE A 56 -12.61 5.56 -13.13
C ILE A 56 -13.59 6.10 -14.19
N ALA A 57 -13.26 6.02 -15.47
CA ALA A 57 -14.16 6.43 -16.56
C ALA A 57 -15.44 5.59 -16.60
N ARG A 58 -15.35 4.28 -16.33
CA ARG A 58 -16.51 3.40 -16.23
C ARG A 58 -17.35 3.71 -15.00
N GLU A 59 -16.72 3.89 -13.83
CA GLU A 59 -17.37 4.27 -12.58
C GLU A 59 -18.17 5.57 -12.80
N ASN A 60 -17.54 6.61 -13.36
CA ASN A 60 -18.19 7.89 -13.66
C ASN A 60 -19.30 7.80 -14.73
N ALA A 61 -19.23 6.87 -15.68
CA ALA A 61 -20.27 6.67 -16.70
C ALA A 61 -21.51 5.93 -16.17
N HIS A 62 -21.39 5.27 -15.03
CA HIS A 62 -22.49 4.59 -14.34
C HIS A 62 -23.13 5.45 -13.23
N HIS A 63 -22.60 6.64 -12.98
CA HIS A 63 -23.13 7.64 -12.04
C HIS A 63 -24.04 8.66 -12.73
#